data_AF-A0A969ES56-F1
#
_entry.id   AF-A0A969ES56-F1
#
_cell.length_a   1.000
_cell.length_b   1.000
_cell.length_c   1.000
_cell.angle_alpha   90.00
_cell.angle_beta   90.00
_cell.angle_gamma   90.00
#
_symmetry.space_group_name_H-M   'P 1'
#
loop_
_entity.id
_entity.type
_entity.pdbx_description
1 polymer ?
#
loop_
_entity_poly.entity_id
_entity_poly.type
_entity_poly.pdbx_seq_one_letter_code
_entity_poly.pdbx_strand_id
1 'polypeptide(L)'
;MSSYPRYQTGPLETIWRWRALHLPADNNPQTRRLAQEWRSRYAEPEQIVQAALMFFREEPFYYTLSPPGGLVENNVDKFLFETRSGFCEHYASSFVFLMRAAGVPARVVTGYQGGESNALSDYFIVRQSDAHAWAEVWLQERGWTRVDPTAAVSPARIERGIQAAVDLNDLPFMARRDNSWRQDLALRWDSFNNLWNEWVLSYGPERQREFLSGLGFGAVDWRGMTTAMVALLGCLSLLAVGWHFLRQRATVDPVIHWYQRFCNKLARRGFVRESFEGPVDFTERVARQRPDIAPQVRRIGHLYAKLRYSRNLPTAESIEALRRGIKQLRI
;
A
#
# COMPACT_ATOMS: atom_id res chain seq x y z
N MET A 1 0.49 11.79 -23.50
CA MET A 1 -0.67 12.63 -23.17
C MET A 1 -0.41 14.03 -23.70
N SER A 2 -1.33 14.58 -24.50
CA SER A 2 -1.24 15.96 -24.98
C SER A 2 -2.09 16.85 -24.08
N SER A 3 -1.53 17.95 -23.57
CA SER A 3 -2.27 18.97 -22.82
C SER A 3 -2.54 20.18 -23.71
N TYR A 4 -3.76 20.70 -23.68
CA TYR A 4 -4.17 21.90 -24.42
C TYR A 4 -4.48 23.03 -23.42
N PRO A 5 -3.46 23.73 -22.90
CA PRO A 5 -3.65 24.78 -21.90
C PRO A 5 -4.36 26.01 -22.46
N ARG A 6 -4.38 26.16 -23.79
CA ARG A 6 -5.19 27.15 -24.51
C ARG A 6 -6.27 26.39 -25.27
N TYR A 7 -7.52 26.63 -24.92
CA TYR A 7 -8.68 26.01 -25.53
C TYR A 7 -9.76 27.07 -25.75
N GLN A 8 -10.53 26.93 -26.83
CA GLN A 8 -11.64 27.82 -27.13
C GLN A 8 -12.91 26.97 -27.24
N THR A 9 -13.88 27.24 -26.39
CA THR A 9 -15.14 26.47 -26.30
C THR A 9 -16.22 26.98 -27.25
N GLY A 10 -15.91 27.96 -28.10
CA GLY A 10 -16.87 28.62 -28.96
C GLY A 10 -17.81 29.58 -28.21
N PRO A 11 -18.91 30.03 -28.86
CA PRO A 11 -19.90 30.89 -28.24
C PRO A 11 -20.62 30.17 -27.09
N LEU A 12 -20.96 30.92 -26.04
CA LEU A 12 -21.67 30.36 -24.88
C LEU A 12 -23.16 30.20 -25.21
N GLU A 13 -23.65 28.96 -25.30
CA GLU A 13 -25.08 28.71 -25.52
C GLU A 13 -25.93 29.35 -24.42
N THR A 14 -27.18 29.70 -24.76
CA THR A 14 -28.09 30.46 -23.88
C THR A 14 -28.25 29.84 -22.49
N ILE A 15 -28.38 28.51 -22.40
CA ILE A 15 -28.54 27.81 -21.11
C ILE A 15 -27.28 27.91 -20.24
N TRP A 16 -26.09 27.78 -20.84
CA TRP A 16 -24.82 27.90 -20.14
C TRP A 16 -24.56 29.33 -19.71
N ARG A 17 -24.93 30.31 -20.55
CA ARG A 17 -24.89 31.73 -20.21
C ARG A 17 -25.80 32.05 -19.03
N TRP A 18 -27.03 31.56 -19.03
CA TRP A 18 -27.95 31.76 -17.91
C TRP A 18 -27.38 31.17 -16.61
N ARG A 19 -26.92 29.91 -16.62
CA ARG A 19 -26.30 29.27 -15.45
C ARG A 19 -25.06 30.02 -14.95
N ALA A 20 -24.24 30.49 -15.88
CA ALA A 20 -23.00 31.21 -15.58
C ALA A 20 -23.24 32.65 -15.09
N LEU A 21 -24.46 33.19 -15.19
CA LEU A 21 -24.85 34.50 -14.67
C LEU A 21 -25.80 34.40 -13.47
N HIS A 22 -26.38 33.23 -13.22
CA HIS A 22 -27.39 33.06 -12.20
C HIS A 22 -26.81 33.22 -10.78
N LEU A 23 -27.54 33.98 -9.95
CA LEU A 23 -27.32 34.17 -8.53
C LEU A 23 -28.69 34.07 -7.81
N PRO A 24 -28.76 33.53 -6.58
CA PRO A 24 -29.98 33.57 -5.76
C PRO A 24 -30.48 35.01 -5.57
N ALA A 25 -31.78 35.22 -5.38
CA ALA A 25 -32.28 36.55 -5.02
C ALA A 25 -31.90 36.91 -3.57
N ASP A 26 -31.82 38.21 -3.27
CA ASP A 26 -31.79 38.76 -1.90
C ASP A 26 -30.63 38.30 -0.98
N ASN A 27 -29.44 38.10 -1.53
CA ASN A 27 -28.21 37.86 -0.76
C ASN A 27 -27.04 38.73 -1.21
N ASN A 28 -26.07 38.95 -0.32
CA ASN A 28 -24.83 39.69 -0.52
C ASN A 28 -25.04 41.10 -1.14
N PRO A 29 -25.85 41.97 -0.51
CA PRO A 29 -26.18 43.30 -1.05
C PRO A 29 -24.97 44.24 -1.21
N GLN A 30 -23.93 44.14 -0.37
CA GLN A 30 -22.71 44.95 -0.54
C GLN A 30 -21.94 44.52 -1.78
N THR A 31 -21.76 43.21 -1.96
CA THR A 31 -21.07 42.64 -3.13
C THR A 31 -21.80 42.98 -4.42
N ARG A 32 -23.14 42.92 -4.42
CA ARG A 32 -23.94 43.33 -5.58
C ARG A 32 -23.78 44.80 -5.92
N ARG A 33 -23.76 45.69 -4.92
CA ARG A 33 -23.52 47.12 -5.13
C ARG A 33 -22.16 47.37 -5.75
N LEU A 34 -21.10 46.76 -5.22
CA LEU A 34 -19.75 46.84 -5.78
C LEU A 34 -19.71 46.35 -7.23
N ALA A 35 -20.34 45.21 -7.52
CA ALA A 35 -20.39 44.66 -8.87
C ALA A 35 -21.15 45.55 -9.86
N GLN A 36 -22.25 46.18 -9.42
CA GLN A 36 -23.00 47.16 -10.22
C GLN A 36 -22.19 48.43 -10.49
N GLU A 37 -21.42 48.91 -9.50
CA GLU A 37 -20.50 50.03 -9.67
C GLU A 37 -19.40 49.72 -10.70
N TRP A 38 -18.79 48.54 -10.64
CA TRP A 38 -17.81 48.13 -11.64
C TRP A 38 -18.42 47.99 -13.03
N ARG A 39 -19.64 47.44 -13.12
CA ARG A 39 -20.36 47.33 -14.40
C ARG A 39 -20.68 48.69 -15.01
N SER A 40 -20.98 49.72 -14.21
CA SER A 40 -21.24 51.07 -14.74
C SER A 40 -19.95 51.81 -15.09
N ARG A 41 -18.85 51.52 -14.40
CA ARG A 41 -17.55 52.16 -14.62
C ARG A 41 -16.75 51.57 -15.78
N TYR A 42 -16.87 50.27 -16.02
CA TYR A 42 -16.06 49.54 -17.00
C TYR A 42 -16.94 48.96 -18.10
N ALA A 43 -16.58 49.24 -19.36
CA ALA A 43 -17.32 48.75 -20.53
C ALA A 43 -17.00 47.28 -20.84
N GLU A 44 -15.73 46.90 -20.67
CA GLU A 44 -15.25 45.57 -21.07
C GLU A 44 -15.18 44.60 -19.87
N PRO A 45 -15.61 43.33 -20.02
CA PRO A 45 -15.53 42.31 -18.97
C PRO A 45 -14.13 42.13 -18.38
N GLU A 46 -13.10 42.27 -19.22
CA GLU A 46 -11.69 42.21 -18.85
C GLU A 46 -11.31 43.24 -17.81
N GLN A 47 -11.84 44.46 -17.93
CA GLN A 47 -11.56 45.55 -17.00
C GLN A 47 -12.20 45.27 -15.64
N ILE A 48 -13.40 44.66 -15.63
CA ILE A 48 -14.08 44.22 -14.41
C ILE A 48 -13.27 43.12 -13.71
N VAL A 49 -12.75 42.15 -14.47
CA VAL A 49 -11.85 41.10 -13.96
C VAL A 49 -10.59 41.70 -13.32
N GLN A 50 -9.96 42.66 -14.00
CA GLN A 50 -8.76 43.32 -13.47
C GLN A 50 -9.07 44.15 -12.21
N ALA A 51 -10.20 44.86 -12.18
CA ALA A 51 -10.64 45.59 -11.00
C ALA A 51 -10.83 44.66 -9.79
N ALA A 52 -11.41 43.48 -10.00
CA ALA A 52 -11.55 42.48 -8.94
C ALA A 52 -10.20 41.94 -8.45
N LEU A 53 -9.26 41.66 -9.35
CA LEU A 53 -7.91 41.20 -8.98
C LEU A 53 -7.11 42.28 -8.24
N MET A 54 -7.24 43.54 -8.65
CA MET A 54 -6.65 44.68 -7.93
C MET A 54 -7.27 44.84 -6.54
N PHE A 55 -8.59 44.73 -6.41
CA PHE A 55 -9.28 44.78 -5.12
C PHE A 55 -8.75 43.72 -4.14
N PHE A 56 -8.57 42.46 -4.59
CA PHE A 56 -7.97 41.42 -3.75
C PHE A 56 -6.51 41.70 -3.39
N ARG A 57 -5.75 42.36 -4.27
CA ARG A 57 -4.32 42.65 -4.07
C ARG A 57 -4.08 43.85 -3.14
N GLU A 58 -4.89 44.90 -3.26
CA GLU A 58 -4.67 46.19 -2.60
C GLU A 58 -5.30 46.25 -1.20
N GLU A 59 -6.44 45.60 -1.01
CA GLU A 59 -7.06 45.51 0.31
C GLU A 59 -6.35 44.44 1.17
N PRO A 60 -6.39 44.56 2.51
CA PRO A 60 -5.75 43.64 3.45
C PRO A 60 -6.47 42.28 3.52
N PHE A 61 -6.36 41.50 2.45
CA PHE A 61 -6.78 40.11 2.39
C PHE A 61 -5.69 39.16 2.89
N TYR A 62 -6.09 38.11 3.60
CA TYR A 62 -5.20 37.12 4.21
C TYR A 62 -5.59 35.71 3.82
N TYR A 63 -4.58 34.90 3.48
CA TYR A 63 -4.77 33.50 3.17
C TYR A 63 -4.58 32.65 4.44
N THR A 64 -5.61 31.90 4.85
CA THR A 64 -5.57 30.99 6.01
C THR A 64 -6.44 29.75 5.79
N LEU A 65 -6.05 28.61 6.35
CA LEU A 65 -6.84 27.38 6.37
C LEU A 65 -7.85 27.33 7.52
N SER A 66 -7.76 28.28 8.46
CA SER A 66 -8.63 28.38 9.64
C SER A 66 -9.35 29.74 9.66
N PRO A 67 -10.17 30.07 8.64
CA PRO A 67 -10.81 31.37 8.59
C PRO A 67 -11.83 31.54 9.72
N PRO A 68 -11.96 32.76 10.27
CA PRO A 68 -12.94 33.03 11.32
C PRO A 68 -14.37 33.02 10.75
N GLY A 69 -15.25 32.28 11.42
CA GLY A 69 -16.70 32.27 11.14
C GLY A 69 -17.19 31.01 10.43
N GLY A 70 -18.41 30.57 10.79
CA GLY A 70 -19.09 29.43 10.16
C GLY A 70 -19.94 29.83 8.95
N LEU A 71 -20.74 28.89 8.43
CA LEU A 71 -21.74 29.16 7.40
C LEU A 71 -22.77 30.16 7.93
N VAL A 72 -22.79 31.37 7.36
CA VAL A 72 -23.72 32.45 7.69
C VAL A 72 -24.35 33.02 6.44
N GLU A 73 -25.53 33.64 6.59
CA GLU A 73 -26.12 34.46 5.53
C GLU A 73 -25.15 35.54 5.07
N ASN A 74 -25.19 35.87 3.79
CA ASN A 74 -24.31 36.87 3.16
C ASN A 74 -22.81 36.59 3.36
N ASN A 75 -22.41 35.32 3.23
CA ASN A 75 -21.03 34.88 3.38
C ASN A 75 -20.02 35.61 2.48
N VAL A 76 -20.42 36.01 1.26
CA VAL A 76 -19.54 36.75 0.34
C VAL A 76 -19.32 38.18 0.84
N ASP A 77 -20.37 38.86 1.32
CA ASP A 77 -20.23 40.19 1.92
C ASP A 77 -19.31 40.15 3.14
N LYS A 78 -19.55 39.18 4.03
CA LYS A 78 -18.74 39.00 5.23
C LYS A 78 -17.28 38.76 4.90
N PHE A 79 -16.99 37.91 3.91
CA PHE A 79 -15.62 37.67 3.48
C PHE A 79 -14.97 38.91 2.85
N LEU A 80 -15.63 39.60 1.91
CA LEU A 80 -15.03 40.71 1.16
C LEU A 80 -14.88 41.99 2.00
N PHE A 81 -15.79 42.25 2.94
CA PHE A 81 -15.87 43.53 3.63
C PHE A 81 -15.61 43.46 5.14
N GLU A 82 -15.70 42.29 5.77
CA GLU A 82 -15.48 42.14 7.22
C GLU A 82 -14.21 41.33 7.52
N THR A 83 -14.21 40.03 7.20
CA THR A 83 -13.14 39.13 7.66
C THR A 83 -11.89 39.23 6.82
N ARG A 84 -12.03 39.38 5.50
CA ARG A 84 -10.95 39.42 4.51
C ARG A 84 -9.93 38.28 4.67
N SER A 85 -10.35 37.17 5.26
CA SER A 85 -9.48 36.07 5.64
C SER A 85 -10.15 34.76 5.27
N GLY A 86 -9.47 33.94 4.46
CA GLY A 86 -10.06 32.79 3.79
C GLY A 86 -9.03 31.91 3.09
N PHE A 87 -9.49 30.80 2.53
CA PHE A 87 -8.70 29.94 1.65
C PHE A 87 -9.25 29.98 0.21
N CYS A 88 -8.66 29.22 -0.71
CA CYS A 88 -8.93 29.31 -2.14
C CYS A 88 -10.42 29.30 -2.55
N GLU A 89 -11.28 28.52 -1.88
CA GLU A 89 -12.73 28.52 -2.17
C GLU A 89 -13.40 29.85 -1.84
N HIS A 90 -12.98 30.55 -0.78
CA HIS A 90 -13.52 31.86 -0.41
C HIS A 90 -13.22 32.90 -1.49
N TYR A 91 -11.97 32.92 -1.97
CA TYR A 91 -11.54 33.82 -3.05
C TYR A 91 -12.24 33.47 -4.37
N ALA A 92 -12.23 32.20 -4.77
CA ALA A 92 -12.82 31.76 -6.04
C ALA A 92 -14.34 31.99 -6.09
N SER A 93 -15.07 31.62 -5.03
CA SER A 93 -16.53 31.80 -4.96
C SER A 93 -16.92 33.28 -4.92
N SER A 94 -16.23 34.11 -4.14
CA SER A 94 -16.50 35.54 -4.03
C SER A 94 -16.19 36.29 -5.31
N PHE A 95 -15.08 35.95 -5.98
CA PHE A 95 -14.76 36.46 -7.31
C PHE A 95 -15.84 36.08 -8.32
N VAL A 96 -16.27 34.82 -8.36
CA VAL A 96 -17.34 34.37 -9.28
C VAL A 96 -18.64 35.11 -8.98
N PHE A 97 -18.99 35.31 -7.72
CA PHE A 97 -20.17 36.08 -7.34
C PHE A 97 -20.10 37.52 -7.86
N LEU A 98 -18.97 38.21 -7.66
CA LEU A 98 -18.73 39.56 -8.19
C LEU A 98 -18.89 39.62 -9.71
N MET A 99 -18.26 38.69 -10.43
CA MET A 99 -18.35 38.63 -11.90
C MET A 99 -19.79 38.44 -12.37
N ARG A 100 -20.52 37.49 -11.77
CA ARG A 100 -21.93 37.23 -12.11
C ARG A 100 -22.81 38.43 -11.86
N ALA A 101 -22.65 39.07 -10.69
CA ALA A 101 -23.40 40.27 -10.33
C ALA A 101 -23.07 41.45 -11.28
N ALA A 102 -21.85 41.51 -11.81
CA ALA A 102 -21.42 42.50 -12.79
C ALA A 102 -21.82 42.14 -14.24
N GLY A 103 -22.49 41.00 -14.47
CA GLY A 103 -22.93 40.57 -15.79
C GLY A 103 -21.88 39.82 -16.62
N VAL A 104 -20.77 39.42 -16.01
CA VAL A 104 -19.72 38.60 -16.62
C VAL A 104 -19.99 37.11 -16.31
N PRO A 105 -20.22 36.25 -17.32
CA PRO A 105 -20.47 34.84 -17.07
C PRO A 105 -19.26 34.17 -16.42
N ALA A 106 -19.46 33.56 -15.25
CA ALA A 106 -18.37 33.02 -14.46
C ALA A 106 -18.74 31.70 -13.76
N ARG A 107 -17.74 30.87 -13.45
CA ARG A 107 -17.90 29.61 -12.71
C ARG A 107 -16.70 29.31 -11.83
N VAL A 108 -16.94 28.60 -10.74
CA VAL A 108 -15.89 28.02 -9.90
C VAL A 108 -15.44 26.72 -10.55
N VAL A 109 -14.14 26.47 -10.54
CA VAL A 109 -13.55 25.19 -10.93
C VAL A 109 -12.74 24.67 -9.76
N THR A 110 -12.94 23.41 -9.43
CA THR A 110 -12.21 22.70 -8.37
C THR A 110 -11.32 21.62 -8.98
N GLY A 111 -10.20 21.35 -8.32
CA GLY A 111 -9.25 20.35 -8.75
C GLY A 111 -8.00 20.39 -7.88
N TYR A 112 -6.86 20.16 -8.50
CA TYR A 112 -5.55 20.22 -7.84
C TYR A 112 -4.63 21.17 -8.59
N GLN A 113 -3.77 21.86 -7.86
CA GLN A 113 -2.83 22.82 -8.42
C GLN A 113 -1.45 22.62 -7.81
N GLY A 114 -0.43 22.49 -8.67
CA GLY A 114 0.94 22.19 -8.27
C GLY A 114 1.24 20.70 -8.39
N GLY A 115 1.70 20.11 -7.30
CA GLY A 115 2.24 18.75 -7.25
C GLY A 115 3.75 18.75 -7.06
N GLU A 116 4.25 17.70 -6.42
CA GLU A 116 5.67 17.50 -6.16
C GLU A 116 6.27 16.61 -7.24
N SER A 117 7.32 17.08 -7.92
CA SER A 117 8.06 16.22 -8.84
C SER A 117 8.85 15.16 -8.06
N ASN A 118 8.61 13.89 -8.35
CA ASN A 118 9.44 12.81 -7.88
C ASN A 118 10.63 12.62 -8.84
N ALA A 119 11.75 13.28 -8.50
CA ALA A 119 12.97 13.24 -9.30
C ALA A 119 13.59 11.83 -9.45
N LEU A 120 13.19 10.85 -8.62
CA LEU A 120 13.70 9.47 -8.70
C LEU A 120 12.95 8.61 -9.74
N SER A 121 11.76 9.02 -10.18
CA SER A 121 10.87 8.16 -10.98
C SER A 121 10.07 8.91 -12.05
N ASP A 122 10.43 10.17 -12.34
CA ASP A 122 9.89 11.01 -13.42
C ASP A 122 8.35 11.06 -13.46
N TYR A 123 7.73 11.26 -12.30
CA TYR A 123 6.29 11.49 -12.17
C TYR A 123 6.00 12.60 -11.15
N PHE A 124 4.81 13.20 -11.25
CA PHE A 124 4.32 14.19 -10.28
C PHE A 124 3.41 13.53 -9.26
N ILE A 125 3.65 13.84 -7.98
CA ILE A 125 2.79 13.45 -6.87
C ILE A 125 1.82 14.59 -6.61
N VAL A 126 0.52 14.31 -6.77
CA VAL A 126 -0.56 15.23 -6.45
C VAL A 126 -1.32 14.70 -5.24
N ARG A 127 -1.33 15.46 -4.14
CA ARG A 127 -1.92 15.06 -2.86
C ARG A 127 -3.22 15.82 -2.59
N GLN A 128 -4.01 15.34 -1.63
CA GLN A 128 -5.21 16.06 -1.18
C GLN A 128 -4.90 17.46 -0.63
N SER A 129 -3.70 17.66 -0.08
CA SER A 129 -3.21 18.99 0.32
C SER A 129 -3.05 19.98 -0.83
N ASP A 130 -2.95 19.48 -2.07
CA ASP A 130 -2.82 20.30 -3.29
C ASP A 130 -4.19 20.67 -3.87
N ALA A 131 -5.28 20.30 -3.18
CA ALA A 131 -6.63 20.68 -3.57
C ALA A 131 -6.74 22.20 -3.69
N HIS A 132 -7.39 22.63 -4.77
CA HIS A 132 -7.46 24.03 -5.12
C HIS A 132 -8.74 24.37 -5.87
N ALA A 133 -9.24 25.58 -5.64
CA ALA A 133 -10.37 26.17 -6.35
C ALA A 133 -9.93 27.48 -7.00
N TRP A 134 -10.26 27.64 -8.28
CA TRP A 134 -10.05 28.86 -9.05
C TRP A 134 -11.35 29.25 -9.78
N ALA A 135 -11.31 30.36 -10.52
CA ALA A 135 -12.44 30.84 -11.30
C ALA A 135 -12.19 30.73 -12.80
N GLU A 136 -13.25 30.56 -13.57
CA GLU A 136 -13.22 30.80 -15.01
C GLU A 136 -14.28 31.83 -15.37
N VAL A 137 -13.92 32.75 -16.25
CA VAL A 137 -14.81 33.76 -16.82
C VAL A 137 -14.93 33.53 -18.31
N TRP A 138 -16.11 33.72 -18.86
CA TRP A 138 -16.30 33.67 -20.31
C TRP A 138 -16.06 35.07 -20.88
N LEU A 139 -15.07 35.17 -21.76
CA LEU A 139 -14.72 36.39 -22.46
C LEU A 139 -15.01 36.20 -23.95
N GLN A 140 -15.55 37.24 -24.58
CA GLN A 140 -15.84 37.19 -26.01
C GLN A 140 -14.53 36.91 -26.77
N GLU A 141 -14.61 36.10 -27.83
CA GLU A 141 -13.47 35.64 -28.65
C GLU A 141 -12.48 34.67 -27.99
N ARG A 142 -12.32 34.69 -26.66
CA ARG A 142 -11.41 33.78 -25.93
C ARG A 142 -12.10 32.56 -25.32
N GLY A 143 -13.41 32.66 -25.06
CA GLY A 143 -14.16 31.63 -24.35
C GLY A 143 -13.84 31.60 -22.86
N TRP A 144 -13.97 30.42 -22.25
CA TRP A 144 -13.64 30.21 -20.83
C TRP A 144 -12.15 30.45 -20.56
N THR A 145 -11.89 31.51 -19.81
CA THR A 145 -10.55 31.96 -19.43
C THR A 145 -10.34 31.76 -17.94
N ARG A 146 -9.26 31.05 -17.58
CA ARG A 146 -8.87 30.81 -16.19
C ARG A 146 -8.42 32.10 -15.51
N VAL A 147 -8.94 32.35 -14.31
CA VAL A 147 -8.56 33.44 -13.41
C VAL A 147 -8.41 32.86 -12.01
N ASP A 148 -7.28 33.09 -11.36
CA ASP A 148 -7.06 32.66 -9.99
C ASP A 148 -6.96 33.88 -9.05
N PRO A 149 -8.03 34.24 -8.31
CA PRO A 149 -8.00 35.34 -7.36
C PRO A 149 -7.09 35.06 -6.17
N THR A 150 -6.80 33.78 -5.85
CA THR A 150 -5.86 33.42 -4.78
C THR A 150 -4.44 33.88 -5.11
N ALA A 151 -4.07 33.86 -6.39
CA ALA A 151 -2.77 34.31 -6.87
C ALA A 151 -2.54 35.81 -6.64
N ALA A 152 -3.60 36.61 -6.55
CA ALA A 152 -3.49 38.05 -6.28
C ALA A 152 -3.10 38.36 -4.82
N VAL A 153 -3.46 37.47 -3.89
CA VAL A 153 -3.23 37.63 -2.44
C VAL A 153 -2.02 36.83 -1.96
N SER A 154 -1.85 35.62 -2.47
CA SER A 154 -0.73 34.75 -2.11
C SER A 154 -0.02 34.17 -3.35
N PRO A 155 0.82 34.97 -4.03
CA PRO A 155 1.61 34.49 -5.17
C PRO A 155 2.50 33.29 -4.79
N ALA A 156 3.02 33.30 -3.55
CA ALA A 156 3.86 32.22 -3.03
C ALA A 156 3.16 30.85 -3.01
N ARG A 157 1.82 30.82 -2.84
CA ARG A 157 1.04 29.58 -2.92
C ARG A 157 1.10 28.95 -4.32
N ILE A 158 1.08 29.79 -5.34
CA ILE A 158 1.06 29.37 -6.75
C ILE A 158 2.43 28.83 -7.17
N GLU A 159 3.48 29.51 -6.73
CA GLU A 159 4.86 29.18 -7.10
C GLU A 159 5.45 28.03 -6.27
N ARG A 160 5.08 27.93 -4.98
CA ARG A 160 5.72 27.04 -4.01
C ARG A 160 4.75 26.11 -3.26
N GLY A 161 3.46 26.11 -3.61
CA GLY A 161 2.43 25.26 -3.03
C GLY A 161 1.87 25.76 -1.69
N ILE A 162 0.91 25.02 -1.14
CA ILE A 162 0.12 25.43 0.04
C ILE A 162 0.97 25.71 1.29
N GLN A 163 2.12 25.05 1.41
CA GLN A 163 3.04 25.18 2.54
C GLN A 163 3.74 26.53 2.61
N ALA A 164 3.92 27.21 1.46
CA ALA A 164 4.58 28.51 1.41
C ALA A 164 3.65 29.69 1.74
N ALA A 165 2.35 29.41 1.89
CA ALA A 165 1.30 30.42 1.98
C ALA A 165 0.56 30.45 3.33
N VAL A 166 0.89 29.52 4.24
CA VAL A 166 0.20 29.30 5.51
C VAL A 166 1.24 29.06 6.60
N ASP A 167 0.95 29.49 7.84
CA ASP A 167 1.79 29.18 9.00
C ASP A 167 1.88 27.65 9.20
N LEU A 168 3.06 27.14 9.54
CA LEU A 168 3.33 25.71 9.74
C LEU A 168 2.43 25.10 10.82
N ASN A 169 1.98 25.90 11.78
CA ASN A 169 1.10 25.45 12.85
C ASN A 169 -0.33 25.14 12.39
N ASP A 170 -0.79 25.76 11.30
CA ASP A 170 -2.13 25.55 10.74
C ASP A 170 -2.19 24.35 9.77
N LEU A 171 -1.05 23.78 9.41
CA LEU A 171 -0.99 22.58 8.57
C LEU A 171 -1.16 21.31 9.42
N PRO A 172 -1.89 20.28 8.92
CA PRO A 172 -1.93 18.96 9.54
C PRO A 172 -0.52 18.40 9.73
N PHE A 173 -0.27 17.66 10.82
CA PHE A 173 1.07 17.14 11.16
C PHE A 173 1.75 16.40 9.99
N MET A 174 0.99 15.61 9.22
CA MET A 174 1.52 14.88 8.05
C MET A 174 1.86 15.79 6.85
N ALA A 175 1.34 17.01 6.78
CA ALA A 175 1.59 17.98 5.72
C ALA A 175 2.74 18.96 6.07
N ARG A 176 3.31 18.89 7.29
CA ARG A 176 4.44 19.71 7.72
C ARG A 176 5.74 19.12 7.17
N ARG A 177 6.52 19.92 6.44
CA ARG A 177 7.88 19.58 5.97
C ARG A 177 8.92 20.19 6.90
N ASP A 178 8.95 19.71 8.13
CA ASP A 178 9.87 20.16 9.16
C ASP A 178 11.20 19.38 9.17
N ASN A 179 11.34 18.30 8.39
CA ASN A 179 12.57 17.49 8.31
C ASN A 179 12.83 16.88 6.91
N SER A 180 13.98 17.21 6.31
CA SER A 180 14.41 16.78 4.95
C SER A 180 14.50 15.26 4.79
N TRP A 181 15.00 14.54 5.80
CA TRP A 181 15.14 13.07 5.74
C TRP A 181 13.80 12.32 5.72
N ARG A 182 12.74 12.90 6.31
CA ARG A 182 11.39 12.31 6.29
C ARG A 182 10.76 12.45 4.92
N GLN A 183 11.04 13.55 4.23
CA GLN A 183 10.60 13.77 2.86
C GLN A 183 11.25 12.76 1.91
N ASP A 184 12.55 12.51 2.04
CA ASP A 184 13.24 11.47 1.26
C ASP A 184 12.66 10.08 1.52
N LEU A 185 12.36 9.75 2.78
CA LEU A 185 11.74 8.48 3.13
C LEU A 185 10.31 8.37 2.60
N ALA A 186 9.52 9.45 2.70
CA ALA A 186 8.17 9.51 2.18
C ALA A 186 8.13 9.41 0.65
N LEU A 187 9.04 10.07 -0.05
CA LEU A 187 9.20 9.99 -1.51
C LEU A 187 9.65 8.59 -1.95
N ARG A 188 10.58 7.96 -1.22
CA ARG A 188 10.98 6.56 -1.47
C ARG A 188 9.83 5.59 -1.22
N TRP A 189 9.05 5.80 -0.17
CA TRP A 189 7.87 5.01 0.13
C TRP A 189 6.77 5.19 -0.93
N ASP A 190 6.53 6.43 -1.36
CA ASP A 190 5.60 6.76 -2.44
C ASP A 190 6.03 6.10 -3.76
N SER A 191 7.33 6.14 -4.08
CA SER A 191 7.91 5.44 -5.24
C SER A 191 7.68 3.94 -5.15
N PHE A 192 7.89 3.33 -3.99
CA PHE A 192 7.63 1.90 -3.77
C PHE A 192 6.14 1.56 -3.90
N ASN A 193 5.27 2.42 -3.37
CA ASN A 193 3.82 2.25 -3.46
C ASN A 193 3.32 2.43 -4.90
N ASN A 194 3.90 3.35 -5.67
CA ASN A 194 3.61 3.52 -7.09
C ASN A 194 4.09 2.30 -7.90
N LEU A 195 5.32 1.84 -7.65
CA LEU A 195 5.84 0.59 -8.22
C LEU A 195 4.93 -0.60 -7.91
N TRP A 196 4.46 -0.73 -6.66
CA TRP A 196 3.51 -1.75 -6.25
C TRP A 196 2.14 -1.60 -6.92
N ASN A 197 1.58 -0.39 -6.98
CA ASN A 197 0.30 -0.12 -7.65
C ASN A 197 0.38 -0.45 -9.15
N GLU A 198 1.48 -0.07 -9.81
CA GLU A 198 1.73 -0.46 -11.19
C GLU A 198 1.94 -1.97 -11.33
N TRP A 199 2.64 -2.63 -10.40
CA TRP A 199 2.89 -4.07 -10.48
C TRP A 199 1.70 -4.95 -10.13
N VAL A 200 0.88 -4.56 -9.17
CA VAL A 200 -0.16 -5.40 -8.56
C VAL A 200 -1.57 -4.98 -8.97
N LEU A 201 -1.86 -3.66 -9.01
CA LEU A 201 -3.19 -3.17 -9.41
C LEU A 201 -3.32 -3.01 -10.93
N SER A 202 -2.21 -2.74 -11.64
CA SER A 202 -2.19 -2.69 -13.12
C SER A 202 -1.52 -3.91 -13.78
N TYR A 203 -1.54 -5.08 -13.12
CA TYR A 203 -1.12 -6.34 -13.74
C TYR A 203 -2.11 -6.74 -14.84
N GLY A 204 -1.96 -6.11 -16.01
CA GLY A 204 -2.75 -6.36 -17.21
C GLY A 204 -2.10 -7.36 -18.16
N PRO A 205 -2.83 -7.79 -19.20
CA PRO A 205 -2.34 -8.77 -20.19
C PRO A 205 -1.04 -8.33 -20.88
N GLU A 206 -0.81 -7.03 -20.95
CA GLU A 206 0.29 -6.43 -21.71
C GLU A 206 1.64 -6.57 -20.98
N ARG A 207 1.67 -6.35 -19.66
CA ARG A 207 2.87 -6.61 -18.85
C ARG A 207 3.15 -8.10 -18.68
N GLN A 208 2.09 -8.92 -18.62
CA GLN A 208 2.25 -10.37 -18.60
C GLN A 208 2.91 -10.87 -19.89
N ARG A 209 2.53 -10.31 -21.04
CA ARG A 209 3.19 -10.59 -22.33
C ARG A 209 4.64 -10.11 -22.37
N GLU A 210 4.94 -8.89 -21.90
CA GLU A 210 6.33 -8.41 -21.84
C GLU A 210 7.21 -9.29 -20.94
N PHE A 211 6.74 -9.64 -19.75
CA PHE A 211 7.47 -10.49 -18.82
C PHE A 211 7.72 -11.90 -19.39
N LEU A 212 6.69 -12.51 -20.00
CA LEU A 212 6.83 -13.82 -20.66
C LEU A 212 7.78 -13.75 -21.86
N SER A 213 7.69 -12.68 -22.65
CA SER A 213 8.56 -12.46 -23.81
C SER A 213 10.02 -12.28 -23.40
N GLY A 214 10.30 -11.60 -22.28
CA GLY A 214 11.63 -11.46 -21.70
C GLY A 214 12.23 -12.79 -21.19
N LEU A 215 11.38 -13.76 -20.83
CA LEU A 215 11.77 -15.13 -20.46
C LEU A 215 11.89 -16.08 -21.67
N GLY A 216 11.72 -15.56 -22.90
CA GLY A 216 11.84 -16.33 -24.14
C GLY A 216 10.56 -17.04 -24.58
N PHE A 217 9.45 -16.86 -23.85
CA PHE A 217 8.13 -17.31 -24.27
C PHE A 217 7.50 -16.14 -25.04
N GLY A 218 7.50 -16.18 -26.39
CA GLY A 218 7.07 -15.06 -27.25
C GLY A 218 5.63 -14.54 -27.05
N ALA A 219 4.89 -14.24 -28.12
CA ALA A 219 3.47 -13.89 -27.98
C ALA A 219 2.66 -15.13 -27.55
N VAL A 220 2.66 -15.46 -26.27
CA VAL A 220 2.00 -16.65 -25.74
C VAL A 220 0.49 -16.43 -25.80
N ASP A 221 -0.17 -17.17 -26.68
CA ASP A 221 -1.63 -17.28 -26.73
C ASP A 221 -2.15 -17.95 -25.43
N TRP A 222 -3.43 -17.79 -25.10
CA TRP A 222 -4.02 -18.32 -23.86
C TRP A 222 -3.81 -19.85 -23.70
N ARG A 223 -3.69 -20.58 -24.81
CA ARG A 223 -3.35 -22.01 -24.86
C ARG A 223 -1.92 -22.30 -24.38
N GLY A 224 -0.97 -21.45 -24.72
CA GLY A 224 0.41 -21.59 -24.24
C GLY A 224 0.49 -21.37 -22.73
N MET A 225 -0.24 -20.40 -22.21
CA MET A 225 -0.30 -20.11 -20.77
C MET A 225 -0.92 -21.27 -19.97
N THR A 226 -2.00 -21.86 -20.46
CA THR A 226 -2.63 -23.01 -19.77
C THR A 226 -1.73 -24.24 -19.78
N THR A 227 -1.05 -24.54 -20.89
CA THR A 227 -0.08 -25.64 -20.94
C THR A 227 1.10 -25.44 -19.99
N ALA A 228 1.63 -24.22 -19.88
CA ALA A 228 2.70 -23.88 -18.95
C ALA A 228 2.27 -24.03 -17.49
N MET A 229 1.05 -23.60 -17.14
CA MET A 229 0.50 -23.77 -15.78
C MET A 229 0.33 -25.24 -15.40
N VAL A 230 -0.21 -26.05 -16.31
CA VAL A 230 -0.39 -27.49 -16.08
C VAL A 230 0.96 -28.19 -15.91
N ALA A 231 1.95 -27.84 -16.75
CA ALA A 231 3.30 -28.38 -16.63
C ALA A 231 3.97 -27.99 -15.31
N LEU A 232 3.85 -26.73 -14.88
CA LEU A 232 4.40 -26.25 -13.61
C LEU A 232 3.76 -26.95 -12.41
N LEU A 233 2.43 -27.06 -12.37
CA LEU A 233 1.70 -27.76 -11.31
C LEU A 233 2.04 -29.25 -11.26
N GLY A 234 2.20 -29.88 -12.43
CA GLY A 234 2.68 -31.25 -12.55
C GLY A 234 4.07 -31.44 -11.97
N CYS A 235 5.03 -30.57 -12.33
CA CYS A 235 6.39 -30.59 -11.78
C CYS A 235 6.41 -30.38 -10.27
N LEU A 236 5.65 -29.41 -9.75
CA LEU A 236 5.57 -29.14 -8.31
C LEU A 236 4.98 -30.34 -7.55
N SER A 237 3.97 -30.99 -8.13
CA SER A 237 3.37 -32.20 -7.55
C SER A 237 4.36 -33.37 -7.53
N LEU A 238 5.12 -33.58 -8.60
CA LEU A 238 6.18 -34.60 -8.64
C LEU A 238 7.31 -34.31 -7.64
N LEU A 239 7.69 -33.03 -7.48
CA LEU A 239 8.67 -32.61 -6.47
C LEU A 239 8.16 -32.84 -5.04
N ALA A 240 6.89 -32.51 -4.77
CA ALA A 240 6.28 -32.75 -3.46
C ALA A 240 6.19 -34.25 -3.13
N VAL A 241 5.81 -35.07 -4.10
CA VAL A 241 5.80 -36.54 -3.96
C VAL A 241 7.21 -37.08 -3.74
N GLY A 242 8.19 -36.64 -4.53
CA GLY A 242 9.59 -37.00 -4.36
C GLY A 242 10.12 -36.62 -2.97
N TRP A 243 9.84 -35.40 -2.51
CA TRP A 243 10.20 -34.92 -1.18
C TRP A 243 9.55 -35.74 -0.07
N HIS A 244 8.28 -36.11 -0.23
CA HIS A 244 7.55 -36.96 0.70
C HIS A 244 8.22 -38.34 0.83
N PHE A 245 8.52 -39.00 -0.30
CA PHE A 245 9.21 -40.30 -0.29
C PHE A 245 10.65 -40.21 0.23
N LEU A 246 11.37 -39.12 -0.04
CA LEU A 246 12.70 -38.88 0.51
C LEU A 246 12.67 -38.66 2.03
N ARG A 247 11.62 -38.03 2.57
CA ARG A 247 11.40 -37.86 4.02
C ARG A 247 10.86 -39.11 4.71
N GLN A 248 10.22 -40.02 3.99
CA GLN A 248 9.76 -41.30 4.51
C GLN A 248 10.90 -42.33 4.73
N ARG A 249 12.18 -41.93 4.71
CA ARG A 249 13.26 -42.82 5.16
C ARG A 249 13.01 -43.22 6.61
N ALA A 250 12.55 -44.46 6.78
CA ALA A 250 12.06 -45.02 8.03
C ALA A 250 13.06 -44.80 9.18
N THR A 251 12.62 -44.05 10.19
CA THR A 251 13.28 -44.01 11.49
C THR A 251 13.20 -45.41 12.09
N VAL A 252 14.25 -46.21 11.94
CA VAL A 252 14.35 -47.52 12.59
C VAL A 252 14.33 -47.30 14.09
N ASP A 253 13.38 -47.92 14.80
CA ASP A 253 13.26 -47.82 16.26
C ASP A 253 14.60 -48.20 16.91
N PRO A 254 15.24 -47.28 17.66
CA PRO A 254 16.56 -47.51 18.23
C PRO A 254 16.59 -48.68 19.21
N VAL A 255 15.49 -48.98 19.92
CA VAL A 255 15.39 -50.09 20.87
C VAL A 255 15.46 -51.43 20.12
N ILE A 256 14.71 -51.54 19.01
CA ILE A 256 14.71 -52.73 18.14
C ILE A 256 16.08 -52.92 17.48
N HIS A 257 16.68 -51.83 16.98
CA HIS A 257 18.00 -51.88 16.35
C HIS A 257 19.06 -52.47 17.29
N TRP A 258 19.13 -51.98 18.53
CA TRP A 258 20.12 -52.47 19.50
C TRP A 258 19.85 -53.90 19.94
N TYR A 259 18.59 -54.28 20.13
CA TYR A 259 18.24 -55.65 20.49
C TYR A 259 18.56 -56.65 19.38
N GLN A 260 18.33 -56.31 18.10
CA GLN A 260 18.77 -57.14 16.98
C GLN A 260 20.29 -57.31 16.95
N ARG A 261 21.07 -56.26 17.25
CA ARG A 261 22.53 -56.38 17.38
C ARG A 261 22.95 -57.32 18.51
N PHE A 262 22.22 -57.32 19.62
CA PHE A 262 22.44 -58.26 20.73
C PHE A 262 22.14 -59.71 20.32
N CYS A 263 20.98 -59.97 19.70
CA CYS A 263 20.65 -61.29 19.16
C CYS A 263 21.71 -61.77 18.16
N ASN A 264 22.15 -60.91 17.24
CA ASN A 264 23.20 -61.26 16.26
C ASN A 264 24.55 -61.55 16.93
N LYS A 265 24.89 -60.84 18.01
CA LYS A 265 26.12 -61.08 18.78
C LYS A 265 26.11 -62.44 19.48
N LEU A 266 24.95 -62.85 19.99
CA LEU A 266 24.73 -64.17 20.59
C LEU A 266 24.65 -65.29 19.53
N ALA A 267 24.01 -65.04 18.39
CA ALA A 267 23.90 -65.98 17.28
C ALA A 267 25.28 -66.39 16.73
N ARG A 268 26.23 -65.44 16.64
CA ARG A 268 27.63 -65.72 16.29
C ARG A 268 28.35 -66.70 17.22
N ARG A 269 27.80 -66.93 18.43
CA ARG A 269 28.32 -67.87 19.42
C ARG A 269 27.42 -69.10 19.57
N GLY A 270 26.53 -69.35 18.61
CA GLY A 270 25.66 -70.53 18.57
C GLY A 270 24.29 -70.33 19.24
N PHE A 271 24.01 -69.17 19.83
CA PHE A 271 22.74 -68.90 20.48
C PHE A 271 21.80 -68.10 19.55
N VAL A 272 21.06 -68.82 18.71
CA VAL A 272 20.01 -68.22 17.86
C VAL A 272 18.71 -68.13 18.66
N ARG A 273 17.98 -67.02 18.51
CA ARG A 273 16.66 -66.84 19.12
C ARG A 273 15.61 -67.51 18.22
N GLU A 274 14.80 -68.38 18.81
CA GLU A 274 13.71 -69.02 18.07
C GLU A 274 12.53 -68.08 17.84
N SER A 275 11.71 -68.37 16.84
CA SER A 275 10.56 -67.53 16.46
C SER A 275 9.50 -67.42 17.56
N PHE A 276 9.38 -68.45 18.40
CA PHE A 276 8.44 -68.53 19.52
C PHE A 276 9.02 -67.98 20.84
N GLU A 277 10.30 -67.63 20.88
CA GLU A 277 10.94 -67.19 22.12
C GLU A 277 10.78 -65.69 22.37
N GLY A 278 10.19 -65.39 23.53
CA GLY A 278 10.17 -64.05 24.08
C GLY A 278 11.59 -63.54 24.39
N PRO A 279 11.80 -62.22 24.43
CA PRO A 279 13.10 -61.64 24.73
C PRO A 279 13.70 -62.06 26.07
N VAL A 280 12.85 -62.26 27.07
CA VAL A 280 13.26 -62.70 28.41
C VAL A 280 13.59 -64.20 28.40
N ASP A 281 12.75 -65.02 27.77
CA ASP A 281 12.93 -66.47 27.66
C ASP A 281 14.22 -66.82 26.92
N PHE A 282 14.50 -66.13 25.82
CA PHE A 282 15.76 -66.28 25.08
C PHE A 282 16.97 -65.98 25.98
N THR A 283 16.92 -64.89 26.74
CA THR A 283 18.02 -64.53 27.65
C THR A 283 18.16 -65.49 28.82
N GLU A 284 17.07 -66.06 29.34
CA GLU A 284 17.12 -67.08 30.39
C GLU A 284 17.71 -68.40 29.88
N ARG A 285 17.36 -68.82 28.66
CA ARG A 285 17.97 -70.00 28.04
C ARG A 285 19.48 -69.82 27.88
N VAL A 286 19.92 -68.68 27.36
CA VAL A 286 21.35 -68.37 27.23
C VAL A 286 22.03 -68.32 28.59
N ALA A 287 21.40 -67.70 29.61
CA ALA A 287 21.93 -67.63 30.96
C ALA A 287 22.11 -69.00 31.63
N ARG A 288 21.23 -69.98 31.35
CA ARG A 288 21.37 -71.36 31.83
C ARG A 288 22.55 -72.08 31.19
N GLN A 289 22.82 -71.82 29.91
CA GLN A 289 23.89 -72.47 29.15
C GLN A 289 25.26 -71.79 29.35
N ARG A 290 25.28 -70.49 29.72
CA ARG A 290 26.48 -69.70 29.98
C ARG A 290 26.36 -68.92 31.31
N PRO A 291 26.61 -69.59 32.46
CA PRO A 291 26.51 -68.97 33.78
C PRO A 291 27.45 -67.78 33.98
N ASP A 292 28.57 -67.72 33.26
CA ASP A 292 29.59 -66.68 33.31
C ASP A 292 29.08 -65.30 32.84
N ILE A 293 28.14 -65.27 31.89
CA ILE A 293 27.53 -64.03 31.38
C ILE A 293 26.06 -63.86 31.79
N ALA A 294 25.53 -64.80 32.57
CA ALA A 294 24.12 -64.86 32.95
C ALA A 294 23.57 -63.54 33.55
N PRO A 295 24.27 -62.84 34.47
CA PRO A 295 23.75 -61.58 35.03
C PRO A 295 23.61 -60.48 33.97
N GLN A 296 24.53 -60.42 33.01
CA GLN A 296 24.56 -59.38 31.97
C GLN A 296 23.50 -59.63 30.91
N VAL A 297 23.35 -60.88 30.48
CA VAL A 297 22.35 -61.31 29.48
C VAL A 297 20.93 -61.13 29.99
N ARG A 298 20.64 -61.53 31.24
CA ARG A 298 19.33 -61.30 31.89
C ARG A 298 18.98 -59.82 31.98
N ARG A 299 19.96 -59.00 32.42
CA ARG A 299 19.77 -57.55 32.52
C ARG A 299 19.39 -56.92 31.19
N ILE A 300 20.04 -57.32 30.09
CA ILE A 300 19.73 -56.82 28.74
C ILE A 300 18.32 -57.27 28.30
N GLY A 301 17.97 -58.53 28.52
CA GLY A 301 16.65 -59.07 28.17
C GLY A 301 15.51 -58.37 28.89
N HIS A 302 15.61 -58.20 30.21
CA HIS A 302 14.63 -57.47 31.00
C HIS A 302 14.57 -55.98 30.68
N LEU A 303 15.71 -55.33 30.40
CA LEU A 303 15.74 -53.93 30.02
C LEU A 303 15.05 -53.71 28.67
N TYR A 304 15.30 -54.57 27.67
CA TYR A 304 14.58 -54.52 26.40
C TYR A 304 13.08 -54.75 26.58
N ALA A 305 12.68 -55.78 27.35
CA ALA A 305 11.27 -56.06 27.62
C ALA A 305 10.57 -54.87 28.31
N LYS A 306 11.23 -54.23 29.27
CA LYS A 306 10.74 -53.01 29.93
C LYS A 306 10.58 -51.86 28.92
N LEU A 307 11.56 -51.64 28.05
CA LEU A 307 11.50 -50.57 27.05
C LEU A 307 10.42 -50.80 25.99
N ARG A 308 10.14 -52.06 25.63
CA ARG A 308 9.17 -52.38 24.58
C ARG A 308 7.74 -52.51 25.07
N TYR A 309 7.54 -53.03 26.29
CA TYR A 309 6.22 -53.44 26.79
C TYR A 309 5.76 -52.67 28.03
N SER A 310 6.55 -51.74 28.57
CA SER A 310 6.05 -50.86 29.64
C SER A 310 5.17 -49.74 29.09
N ARG A 311 4.28 -49.20 29.93
CA ARG A 311 3.43 -48.04 29.60
C ARG A 311 4.20 -46.74 29.39
N ASN A 312 5.46 -46.67 29.83
CA ASN A 312 6.26 -45.45 29.75
C ASN A 312 7.09 -45.47 28.46
N LEU A 313 7.13 -44.32 27.77
CA LEU A 313 7.97 -44.16 26.58
C LEU A 313 9.46 -44.30 26.92
N PRO A 314 10.27 -44.97 26.07
CA PRO A 314 11.71 -45.07 26.24
C PRO A 314 12.38 -43.69 26.33
N THR A 315 13.14 -43.45 27.40
CA THR A 315 13.97 -42.24 27.52
C THR A 315 15.32 -42.45 26.83
N ALA A 316 15.98 -41.38 26.37
CA ALA A 316 17.30 -41.46 25.75
C ALA A 316 18.34 -42.16 26.65
N GLU A 317 18.27 -41.91 27.96
CA GLU A 317 19.14 -42.54 28.96
C GLU A 317 18.94 -44.07 29.03
N SER A 318 17.69 -44.52 28.96
CA SER A 318 17.35 -45.94 29.02
C SER A 318 17.76 -46.71 27.76
N ILE A 319 17.70 -46.06 26.60
CA ILE A 319 18.22 -46.59 25.32
C ILE A 319 19.75 -46.67 25.37
N GLU A 320 20.43 -45.64 25.91
CA GLU A 320 21.89 -45.65 26.06
C GLU A 320 22.35 -46.68 27.11
N ALA A 321 21.55 -46.93 28.15
CA ALA A 321 21.81 -48.03 29.10
C ALA A 321 21.74 -49.40 28.41
N LEU A 322 20.75 -49.63 27.53
CA LEU A 322 20.65 -50.86 26.73
C LEU A 322 21.85 -51.00 25.79
N ARG A 323 22.20 -49.93 25.07
CA ARG A 323 23.38 -49.90 24.18
C ARG A 323 24.68 -50.19 24.92
N ARG A 324 24.91 -49.57 26.09
CA ARG A 324 26.10 -49.80 26.90
C ARG A 324 26.18 -51.23 27.40
N GLY A 325 25.07 -51.79 27.90
CA GLY A 325 25.02 -53.19 28.33
C GLY A 325 25.41 -54.17 27.22
N ILE A 326 24.89 -53.97 26.01
CA ILE A 326 25.19 -54.82 24.84
C ILE A 326 26.65 -54.67 24.38
N LYS A 327 27.21 -53.46 24.44
CA LYS A 327 28.63 -53.21 24.10
C LYS A 327 29.58 -53.82 25.12
N GLN A 328 29.28 -53.72 26.41
CA GLN A 328 30.10 -54.21 27.52
C GLN A 328 30.04 -55.73 27.69
N LEU A 329 28.98 -56.38 27.22
CA LEU A 329 28.85 -57.83 27.21
C LEU A 329 30.01 -58.47 26.40
N ARG A 330 30.95 -59.12 27.08
CA ARG A 330 32.05 -59.87 26.47
C ARG A 330 31.64 -61.34 26.44
N ILE A 331 31.62 -61.95 25.25
CA ILE A 331 31.11 -63.32 25.00
C ILE A 331 32.18 -64.10 24.26
#